data_AF-A0A9X1T829-F1
#
_entry.id   AF-A0A9X1T829-F1
#
_cell.length_a   1.000
_cell.length_b   1.000
_cell.length_c   1.000
_cell.angle_alpha   90.00
_cell.angle_beta   90.00
_cell.angle_gamma   90.00
#
_symmetry.space_group_name_H-M   'P 1'
#
loop_
_entity.id
_entity.type
_entity.pdbx_description
1 polymer ?
#
loop_
_entity_poly.entity_id
_entity_poly.type
_entity_poly.pdbx_seq_one_letter_code
_entity_poly.pdbx_strand_id
1 'polypeptide(L)'
;MPRIAITGHRNLLEPSNVRESIKHSLTYFKTKYENVEAMSALAVGADTIFVEEAFKQQLPVRYFLPFSITEYRKDFDTAESLALFDQLLYQNKNAHRVVSDLQNFNQAERNEAYLAVGKHLVDEADIILAVWDGQPAIGTGGTGDVVAYARQQGKEVHIIRGLRTQSSQEADEVLFKQLDNAAIRYKERFFQPAWYLGLFLAIVGVVFFAIGLAFEGQNSQSKLNMAGFEVLCIVLSAILIVYIARPFKDRFLDNRRNAEFLRTIRWFKQANVPLPLIDTNSFSRTSKRRKSIAIRPEITALEKVMAGFSANPRDFNDSKRKLWIFAEDQIDYHERKRLRPLQTKEKRIHQILYGLTWVFYLSISFKMVIEIFHFLHEKKWHLPHLPLDINLLLPYLNVLLIVVPSVFAVLESVRAFEEWERNQDEAEKMKGELLEVQNQIFISNEASSLAIASRILRMTLEKENSAWTDRVASLTPGVHI
;
A
#
# COMPACT_ATOMS: atom_id res chain seq x y z
N MET A 1 26.44 -14.20 -45.22
CA MET A 1 25.36 -13.33 -44.72
C MET A 1 25.09 -13.71 -43.28
N PRO A 2 25.51 -12.92 -42.28
CA PRO A 2 25.16 -13.18 -40.89
C PRO A 2 23.65 -13.16 -40.67
N ARG A 3 23.19 -14.11 -39.85
CA ARG A 3 21.81 -14.27 -39.41
C ARG A 3 21.65 -13.71 -38.00
N ILE A 4 20.72 -12.76 -37.85
CA ILE A 4 20.43 -12.11 -36.58
C ILE A 4 19.06 -12.58 -36.10
N ALA A 5 19.01 -13.33 -35.00
CA ALA A 5 17.75 -13.68 -34.36
C ALA A 5 17.41 -12.72 -33.23
N ILE A 6 16.12 -12.39 -33.10
CA ILE A 6 15.57 -11.68 -31.94
C ILE A 6 14.99 -12.67 -30.94
N THR A 7 15.14 -12.37 -29.66
CA THR A 7 14.30 -12.92 -28.60
C THR A 7 13.96 -11.80 -27.63
N GLY A 8 12.73 -11.75 -27.13
CA GLY A 8 12.35 -10.68 -26.22
C GLY A 8 10.98 -10.82 -25.58
N HIS A 9 10.66 -9.83 -24.75
CA HIS A 9 9.40 -9.82 -24.01
C HIS A 9 8.21 -9.44 -24.90
N ARG A 10 7.07 -10.08 -24.62
CA ARG A 10 5.79 -9.82 -25.29
C ARG A 10 5.17 -8.48 -24.89
N ASN A 11 5.32 -8.11 -23.63
CA ASN A 11 4.82 -6.86 -23.06
C ASN A 11 6.02 -6.01 -22.65
N LEU A 12 6.19 -4.82 -23.24
CA LEU A 12 7.32 -3.92 -23.00
C LEU A 12 6.86 -2.62 -22.34
N LEU A 13 7.52 -2.18 -21.27
CA LEU A 13 7.16 -0.95 -20.54
C LEU A 13 7.37 0.30 -21.41
N GLU A 14 8.49 0.34 -22.12
CA GLU A 14 8.89 1.45 -22.99
C GLU A 14 9.16 0.94 -24.41
N PRO A 15 8.11 0.56 -25.17
CA PRO A 15 8.29 -0.06 -26.49
C PRO A 15 8.97 0.88 -27.50
N SER A 16 8.82 2.20 -27.35
CA SER A 16 9.50 3.20 -28.18
C SER A 16 11.03 3.18 -28.00
N ASN A 17 11.52 3.10 -26.75
CA ASN A 17 12.96 3.06 -26.45
C ASN A 17 13.58 1.74 -26.95
N VAL A 18 12.85 0.64 -26.79
CA VAL A 18 13.26 -0.67 -27.33
C VAL A 18 13.31 -0.62 -28.86
N ARG A 19 12.31 -0.03 -29.53
CA ARG A 19 12.29 0.14 -30.99
C ARG A 19 13.51 0.92 -31.49
N GLU A 20 13.83 2.03 -30.84
CA GLU A 20 14.99 2.84 -31.20
C GLU A 20 16.31 2.05 -31.05
N SER A 21 16.44 1.31 -29.94
CA SER A 21 17.62 0.46 -29.70
C SER A 21 17.75 -0.68 -30.72
N ILE A 22 16.64 -1.31 -31.09
CA ILE A 22 16.58 -2.32 -32.14
C ILE A 22 16.99 -1.72 -33.49
N LYS A 23 16.41 -0.57 -33.84
CA LYS A 23 16.74 0.15 -35.09
C LYS A 23 18.23 0.45 -35.17
N HIS A 24 18.83 0.98 -34.10
CA HIS A 24 20.27 1.27 -34.05
C HIS A 24 21.11 0.00 -34.16
N SER A 25 20.71 -1.09 -33.51
CA SER A 25 21.41 -2.39 -33.60
C SER A 25 21.40 -2.94 -35.02
N LEU A 26 20.24 -2.96 -35.68
CA LEU A 26 20.12 -3.38 -37.08
C LEU A 26 20.95 -2.49 -38.03
N THR A 27 20.95 -1.17 -37.80
CA THR A 27 21.75 -0.22 -38.59
C THR A 27 23.24 -0.51 -38.45
N TYR A 28 23.70 -0.77 -37.22
CA TYR A 28 25.08 -1.13 -36.94
C TYR A 28 25.49 -2.40 -37.70
N PHE A 29 24.69 -3.48 -37.62
CA PHE A 29 25.02 -4.73 -38.31
C PHE A 29 24.97 -4.61 -39.83
N LYS A 30 24.02 -3.85 -40.38
CA LYS A 30 23.94 -3.54 -41.81
C LYS A 30 25.15 -2.74 -42.31
N THR A 31 25.73 -1.89 -41.45
CA THR A 31 26.94 -1.13 -41.79
C THR A 31 28.19 -2.01 -41.71
N LYS A 32 28.23 -2.94 -40.75
CA LYS A 32 29.36 -3.85 -40.54
C LYS A 32 29.42 -4.98 -41.57
N TYR A 33 28.28 -5.44 -42.07
CA TYR A 33 28.16 -6.58 -42.96
C TYR A 33 27.36 -6.23 -44.21
N GLU A 34 27.86 -6.62 -45.39
CA GLU A 34 27.26 -6.28 -46.68
C GLU A 34 25.84 -6.86 -46.88
N ASN A 35 25.55 -8.03 -46.31
CA ASN A 35 24.24 -8.68 -46.33
C ASN A 35 23.91 -9.25 -44.95
N VAL A 36 22.71 -8.98 -44.44
CA VAL A 36 22.21 -9.43 -43.12
C VAL A 36 20.80 -9.99 -43.26
N GLU A 37 20.50 -11.13 -42.63
CA GLU A 37 19.14 -11.68 -42.54
C GLU A 37 18.61 -11.61 -41.11
N ALA A 38 17.36 -11.17 -40.98
CA ALA A 38 16.66 -11.05 -39.71
C ALA A 38 15.77 -12.29 -39.48
N MET A 39 15.85 -12.87 -38.29
CA MET A 39 15.10 -14.07 -37.90
C MET A 39 14.26 -13.79 -36.66
N SER A 40 13.00 -14.23 -36.66
CA SER A 40 12.07 -13.98 -35.54
C SER A 40 11.03 -15.08 -35.40
N ALA A 41 10.50 -15.26 -34.18
CA ALA A 41 9.35 -16.11 -33.92
C ALA A 41 8.01 -15.41 -34.25
N LEU A 42 8.06 -14.12 -34.62
CA LEU A 42 6.91 -13.25 -34.92
C LEU A 42 5.91 -13.16 -33.75
N ALA A 43 6.41 -13.26 -32.51
CA ALA A 43 5.59 -13.02 -31.33
C ALA A 43 5.23 -11.54 -31.17
N VAL A 44 4.10 -11.25 -30.53
CA VAL A 44 3.77 -9.88 -30.11
C VAL A 44 4.89 -9.28 -29.25
N GLY A 45 5.13 -7.97 -29.36
CA GLY A 45 6.14 -7.26 -28.57
C GLY A 45 7.46 -7.09 -29.30
N ALA A 46 8.57 -7.47 -28.66
CA ALA A 46 9.92 -7.28 -29.19
C ALA A 46 10.12 -7.86 -30.60
N ASP A 47 9.58 -9.05 -30.87
CA ASP A 47 9.66 -9.74 -32.16
C ASP A 47 8.96 -8.94 -33.28
N THR A 48 7.69 -8.54 -33.08
CA THR A 48 6.99 -7.68 -34.05
C THR A 48 7.70 -6.34 -34.29
N ILE A 49 8.25 -5.70 -33.25
CA ILE A 49 9.01 -4.45 -33.38
C ILE A 49 10.27 -4.67 -34.22
N PHE A 50 10.99 -5.76 -33.97
CA PHE A 50 12.19 -6.13 -34.71
C PHE A 50 11.91 -6.37 -36.19
N VAL A 51 10.84 -7.10 -36.50
CA VAL A 51 10.44 -7.39 -37.88
C VAL A 51 10.05 -6.10 -38.62
N GLU A 52 9.28 -5.20 -38.00
CA GLU A 52 8.94 -3.90 -38.59
C GLU A 52 10.20 -3.06 -38.92
N GLU A 53 11.16 -2.98 -37.98
CA GLU A 53 12.39 -2.22 -38.21
C GLU A 53 13.29 -2.89 -39.25
N ALA A 54 13.32 -4.22 -39.31
CA ALA A 54 14.02 -4.96 -40.35
C ALA A 54 13.45 -4.66 -41.74
N PHE A 55 12.13 -4.66 -41.90
CA PHE A 55 11.48 -4.29 -43.16
C PHE A 55 11.72 -2.83 -43.54
N LYS A 56 11.66 -1.88 -42.59
CA LYS A 56 12.01 -0.47 -42.84
C LYS A 56 13.45 -0.30 -43.33
N GLN A 57 14.35 -1.17 -42.88
CA GLN A 57 15.75 -1.19 -43.31
C GLN A 57 16.01 -2.11 -44.52
N GLN A 58 14.96 -2.66 -45.13
CA GLN A 58 15.01 -3.53 -46.31
C GLN A 58 15.86 -4.79 -46.11
N LEU A 59 15.83 -5.37 -44.90
CA LEU A 59 16.49 -6.62 -44.60
C LEU A 59 15.58 -7.81 -44.97
N PRO A 60 16.12 -8.90 -45.53
CA PRO A 60 15.36 -10.15 -45.65
C PRO A 60 15.00 -10.67 -44.25
N VAL A 61 13.73 -11.07 -44.08
CA VAL A 61 13.19 -11.59 -42.81
C VAL A 61 12.73 -13.03 -42.99
N ARG A 62 13.10 -13.91 -42.05
CA ARG A 62 12.66 -15.30 -41.98
C ARG A 62 11.95 -15.58 -40.66
N TYR A 63 10.82 -16.26 -40.71
CA TYR A 63 9.98 -16.58 -39.55
C TYR A 63 10.12 -18.04 -39.13
N PHE A 64 10.20 -18.28 -37.83
CA PHE A 64 10.15 -19.62 -37.24
C PHE A 64 8.99 -19.68 -36.25
N LEU A 65 7.88 -20.27 -36.68
CA LEU A 65 6.66 -20.29 -35.88
C LEU A 65 6.60 -21.54 -35.01
N PRO A 66 6.09 -21.43 -33.76
CA PRO A 66 5.96 -22.59 -32.86
C PRO A 66 4.89 -23.55 -33.34
N PHE A 67 3.83 -23.03 -33.97
CA PHE A 67 2.66 -23.78 -34.41
C PHE A 67 2.28 -23.39 -35.84
N SER A 68 1.29 -24.10 -36.39
CA SER A 68 0.61 -23.64 -37.61
C SER A 68 0.09 -22.21 -37.45
N ILE A 69 0.01 -21.45 -38.55
CA ILE A 69 -0.48 -20.06 -38.53
C ILE A 69 -1.87 -19.97 -37.88
N THR A 70 -2.77 -20.90 -38.21
CA THR A 70 -4.13 -20.95 -37.64
C THR A 70 -4.14 -21.12 -36.13
N GLU A 71 -3.23 -21.94 -35.60
CA GLU A 71 -3.10 -22.15 -34.16
C GLU A 71 -2.42 -20.96 -33.48
N TYR A 72 -1.36 -20.41 -34.10
CA TYR A 72 -0.60 -19.33 -33.51
C TYR A 72 -1.39 -18.02 -33.41
N ARG A 73 -2.31 -17.77 -34.35
CA ARG A 73 -3.25 -16.64 -34.29
C ARG A 73 -4.09 -16.61 -33.00
N LYS A 74 -4.33 -17.75 -32.36
CA LYS A 74 -5.09 -17.83 -31.10
C LYS A 74 -4.35 -17.21 -29.91
N ASP A 75 -3.03 -16.97 -30.03
CA ASP A 75 -2.21 -16.40 -28.98
C ASP A 75 -2.18 -14.87 -28.96
N PHE A 76 -2.90 -14.22 -29.87
CA PHE A 76 -2.95 -12.76 -30.02
C PHE A 76 -4.27 -12.22 -29.44
N ASP A 77 -4.18 -11.65 -28.23
CA ASP A 77 -5.35 -11.28 -27.42
C ASP A 77 -6.11 -10.04 -27.93
N THR A 78 -5.49 -9.22 -28.79
CA THR A 78 -6.08 -7.97 -29.29
C THR A 78 -6.18 -7.97 -30.81
N ALA A 79 -7.25 -7.35 -31.33
CA ALA A 79 -7.47 -7.23 -32.77
C ALA A 79 -6.32 -6.49 -33.47
N GLU A 80 -5.74 -5.50 -32.81
CA GLU A 80 -4.60 -4.73 -33.30
C GLU A 80 -3.34 -5.61 -33.41
N SER A 81 -3.05 -6.42 -32.39
CA SER A 81 -1.89 -7.33 -32.41
C SER A 81 -2.02 -8.43 -33.46
N LEU A 82 -3.23 -8.95 -33.67
CA LEU A 82 -3.53 -9.95 -34.68
C LEU A 82 -3.42 -9.36 -36.10
N ALA A 83 -3.96 -8.16 -36.31
CA ALA A 83 -3.86 -7.46 -37.59
C ALA A 83 -2.40 -7.15 -37.95
N LEU A 84 -1.59 -6.73 -36.97
CA LEU A 84 -0.16 -6.52 -37.17
C LEU A 84 0.57 -7.82 -37.52
N PHE A 85 0.31 -8.91 -36.79
CA PHE A 85 0.86 -10.23 -37.10
C PHE A 85 0.55 -10.65 -38.54
N ASP A 86 -0.72 -10.55 -38.95
CA ASP A 86 -1.15 -10.92 -40.30
C ASP A 86 -0.52 -10.02 -41.37
N GLN A 87 -0.38 -8.73 -41.10
CA GLN A 87 0.29 -7.78 -41.99
C GLN A 87 1.77 -8.16 -42.21
N LEU A 88 2.51 -8.40 -41.13
CA LEU A 88 3.95 -8.73 -41.20
C LEU A 88 4.17 -10.11 -41.84
N LEU A 89 3.31 -11.08 -41.55
CA LEU A 89 3.34 -12.38 -42.20
C LEU A 89 3.04 -12.26 -43.71
N TYR A 90 2.09 -11.40 -44.10
CA TYR A 90 1.76 -11.14 -45.50
C TYR A 90 2.94 -10.54 -46.27
N GLN A 91 3.74 -9.67 -45.65
CA GLN A 91 4.90 -9.04 -46.29
C GLN A 91 5.97 -10.05 -46.70
N ASN A 92 6.04 -11.23 -46.07
CA ASN A 92 6.93 -12.30 -46.51
C ASN A 92 6.31 -13.71 -46.30
N LYS A 93 5.21 -14.00 -47.00
CA LYS A 93 4.41 -15.23 -46.80
C LYS A 93 5.19 -16.52 -46.98
N ASN A 94 6.20 -16.55 -47.85
CA ASN A 94 6.90 -17.79 -48.22
C ASN A 94 8.13 -18.06 -47.33
N ALA A 95 8.49 -17.15 -46.43
CA ALA A 95 9.68 -17.26 -45.60
C ALA A 95 9.35 -17.66 -44.16
N HIS A 96 8.42 -18.59 -43.95
CA HIS A 96 8.12 -19.13 -42.62
C HIS A 96 8.36 -20.65 -42.56
N ARG A 97 8.83 -21.11 -41.41
CA ARG A 97 8.97 -22.54 -41.08
C ARG A 97 8.24 -22.80 -39.77
N VAL A 98 7.39 -23.82 -39.74
CA VAL A 98 6.79 -24.31 -38.49
C VAL A 98 7.76 -25.31 -37.85
N VAL A 99 8.04 -25.13 -36.56
CA VAL A 99 9.05 -25.94 -35.84
C VAL A 99 8.42 -27.16 -35.16
N SER A 100 7.11 -27.13 -34.83
CA SER A 100 6.40 -28.28 -34.27
C SER A 100 5.12 -28.62 -35.05
N ASP A 101 4.97 -29.90 -35.42
CA ASP A 101 3.85 -30.41 -36.24
C ASP A 101 2.68 -30.97 -35.41
N LEU A 102 2.71 -30.78 -34.09
CA LEU A 102 1.66 -31.29 -33.20
C LEU A 102 0.37 -30.46 -33.37
N GLN A 103 -0.79 -31.11 -33.29
CA GLN A 103 -2.10 -30.48 -33.55
C GLN A 103 -2.92 -30.19 -32.28
N ASN A 104 -2.62 -30.86 -31.16
CA ASN A 104 -3.29 -30.67 -29.87
C ASN A 104 -2.23 -30.43 -28.79
N PHE A 105 -2.20 -29.23 -28.21
CA PHE A 105 -1.25 -28.90 -27.16
C PHE A 105 -1.97 -28.61 -25.84
N ASN A 106 -1.57 -29.30 -24.77
CA ASN A 106 -1.77 -28.81 -23.42
C ASN A 106 -0.76 -27.66 -23.13
N GLN A 107 -0.94 -26.92 -22.03
CA GLN A 107 -0.11 -25.75 -21.73
C GLN A 107 1.39 -26.07 -21.61
N ALA A 108 1.77 -27.26 -21.14
CA ALA A 108 3.17 -27.65 -21.01
C ALA A 108 3.80 -27.90 -22.38
N GLU A 109 3.09 -28.61 -23.26
CA GLU A 109 3.54 -28.87 -24.64
C GLU A 109 3.65 -27.56 -25.46
N ARG A 110 2.76 -26.58 -25.21
CA ARG A 110 2.90 -25.24 -25.81
C ARG A 110 4.19 -24.55 -25.37
N ASN A 111 4.48 -24.59 -24.07
CA ASN A 111 5.68 -23.97 -23.51
C ASN A 111 6.96 -24.61 -24.08
N GLU A 112 6.96 -25.94 -24.26
CA GLU A 112 8.04 -26.66 -24.92
C GLU A 112 8.21 -26.25 -26.39
N ALA A 113 7.11 -26.08 -27.13
CA ALA A 113 7.17 -25.63 -28.52
C ALA A 113 7.75 -24.22 -28.65
N TYR A 114 7.38 -23.27 -27.77
CA TYR A 114 8.00 -21.95 -27.74
C TYR A 114 9.50 -22.03 -27.42
N LEU A 115 9.89 -22.86 -26.44
CA LEU A 115 11.30 -23.07 -26.12
C LEU A 115 12.06 -23.69 -27.31
N ALA A 116 11.44 -24.64 -28.01
CA ALA A 116 12.02 -25.30 -29.18
C ALA A 116 12.28 -24.31 -30.32
N VAL A 117 11.33 -23.40 -30.61
CA VAL A 117 11.55 -22.29 -31.56
C VAL A 117 12.68 -21.40 -31.10
N GLY A 118 12.70 -21.00 -29.82
CA GLY A 118 13.76 -20.18 -29.26
C GLY A 118 15.14 -20.80 -29.44
N LYS A 119 15.28 -22.10 -29.12
CA LYS A 119 16.52 -22.85 -29.34
C LYS A 119 16.88 -22.97 -30.81
N HIS A 120 15.91 -23.26 -31.67
CA HIS A 120 16.14 -23.37 -33.11
C HIS A 120 16.62 -22.04 -33.73
N LEU A 121 16.03 -20.91 -33.31
CA LEU A 121 16.51 -19.57 -33.68
C LEU A 121 17.96 -19.35 -33.23
N VAL A 122 18.32 -19.79 -32.02
CA VAL A 122 19.70 -19.71 -31.52
C VAL A 122 20.65 -20.56 -32.36
N ASP A 123 20.26 -21.80 -32.68
CA ASP A 123 21.11 -22.74 -33.41
C ASP A 123 21.42 -22.21 -34.82
N GLU A 124 20.41 -21.65 -35.50
CA GLU A 124 20.51 -21.07 -36.84
C GLU A 124 21.18 -19.67 -36.85
N ALA A 125 21.05 -18.86 -35.81
CA ALA A 125 21.58 -17.49 -35.85
C ALA A 125 23.09 -17.43 -35.57
N ASP A 126 23.75 -16.43 -36.15
CA ASP A 126 25.14 -16.08 -35.83
C ASP A 126 25.19 -15.07 -34.67
N ILE A 127 24.18 -14.19 -34.59
CA ILE A 127 24.05 -13.12 -33.60
C ILE A 127 22.64 -13.18 -32.98
N ILE A 128 22.56 -13.07 -31.65
CA ILE A 128 21.30 -12.99 -30.91
C ILE A 128 21.12 -11.58 -30.37
N LEU A 129 20.04 -10.91 -30.78
CA LEU A 129 19.58 -9.68 -30.16
C LEU A 129 18.54 -10.04 -29.09
N ALA A 130 18.86 -9.79 -27.83
CA ALA A 130 18.02 -10.14 -26.69
C ALA A 130 17.42 -8.90 -26.05
N VAL A 131 16.11 -8.69 -26.21
CA VAL A 131 15.36 -7.64 -25.50
C VAL A 131 14.96 -8.20 -24.13
N TRP A 132 15.79 -7.95 -23.13
CA TRP A 132 15.75 -8.67 -21.86
C TRP A 132 16.03 -7.76 -20.66
N ASP A 133 15.41 -8.09 -19.54
CA ASP A 133 15.52 -7.42 -18.24
C ASP A 133 16.66 -7.96 -17.35
N GLY A 134 17.37 -9.01 -17.81
CA GLY A 134 18.45 -9.65 -17.05
C GLY A 134 17.97 -10.67 -16.01
N GLN A 135 16.66 -10.92 -15.91
CA GLN A 135 16.07 -11.83 -14.92
C GLN A 135 15.83 -13.24 -15.49
N PRO A 136 15.84 -14.30 -14.65
CA PRO A 136 15.45 -15.64 -15.08
C PRO A 136 14.05 -15.70 -15.73
N ALA A 137 13.78 -16.76 -16.50
CA ALA A 137 12.44 -16.98 -17.01
C ALA A 137 11.45 -17.31 -15.87
N ILE A 138 10.20 -16.84 -15.97
CA ILE A 138 9.14 -17.07 -14.97
C ILE A 138 8.49 -18.47 -15.16
N GLY A 139 8.92 -19.20 -16.19
CA GLY A 139 8.54 -20.58 -16.54
C GLY A 139 9.33 -21.03 -17.76
N THR A 140 9.15 -22.29 -18.18
CA THR A 140 9.86 -22.88 -19.34
C THR A 140 9.51 -22.14 -20.63
N GLY A 141 10.54 -21.77 -21.41
CA GLY A 141 10.36 -21.16 -22.74
C GLY A 141 10.35 -19.62 -22.74
N GLY A 142 10.78 -18.98 -21.65
CA GLY A 142 10.93 -17.52 -21.60
C GLY A 142 12.24 -17.02 -22.23
N THR A 143 12.32 -15.70 -22.47
CA THR A 143 13.52 -15.02 -23.00
C THR A 143 14.81 -15.36 -22.23
N GLY A 144 14.72 -15.50 -20.90
CA GLY A 144 15.86 -15.88 -20.06
C GLY A 144 16.44 -17.26 -20.39
N ASP A 145 15.60 -18.24 -20.71
CA ASP A 145 16.03 -19.60 -21.09
C ASP A 145 16.75 -19.59 -22.44
N VAL A 146 16.23 -18.80 -23.40
CA VAL A 146 16.83 -18.65 -24.73
C VAL A 146 18.19 -17.95 -24.63
N VAL A 147 18.30 -16.90 -23.81
CA VAL A 147 19.59 -16.21 -23.57
C VAL A 147 20.60 -17.14 -22.89
N ALA A 148 20.17 -17.92 -21.91
CA ALA A 148 21.04 -18.91 -21.26
C ALA A 148 21.55 -19.96 -22.26
N TYR A 149 20.66 -20.48 -23.10
CA TYR A 149 21.02 -21.42 -24.16
C TYR A 149 21.96 -20.82 -25.21
N ALA A 150 21.72 -19.58 -25.66
CA ALA A 150 22.59 -18.87 -26.59
C ALA A 150 24.02 -18.70 -26.06
N ARG A 151 24.15 -18.36 -24.76
CA ARG A 151 25.45 -18.28 -24.10
C ARG A 151 26.13 -19.64 -24.01
N GLN A 152 25.38 -20.70 -23.71
CA GLN A 152 25.91 -22.07 -23.68
C GLN A 152 26.44 -22.52 -25.05
N GLN A 153 25.77 -22.13 -26.14
CA GLN A 153 26.19 -22.42 -27.52
C GLN A 153 27.31 -21.49 -28.03
N GLY A 154 27.84 -20.59 -27.20
CA GLY A 154 28.91 -19.66 -27.57
C GLY A 154 28.50 -18.61 -28.61
N LYS A 155 27.21 -18.30 -28.74
CA LYS A 155 26.70 -17.31 -29.71
C LYS A 155 27.00 -15.88 -29.26
N GLU A 156 27.13 -14.96 -30.21
CA GLU A 156 27.28 -13.53 -29.94
C GLU A 156 25.94 -12.94 -29.47
N VAL A 157 25.81 -12.62 -28.18
CA VAL A 157 24.55 -12.09 -27.59
C VAL A 157 24.66 -10.60 -27.30
N HIS A 158 23.79 -9.81 -27.94
CA HIS A 158 23.63 -8.37 -27.71
C HIS A 158 22.37 -8.11 -26.89
N ILE A 159 22.52 -7.51 -25.72
CA ILE A 159 21.39 -7.23 -24.83
C ILE A 159 20.87 -5.82 -25.08
N ILE A 160 19.59 -5.72 -25.44
CA ILE A 160 18.82 -4.49 -25.39
C ILE A 160 18.02 -4.51 -24.10
N ARG A 161 18.13 -3.46 -23.29
CA ARG A 161 17.36 -3.36 -22.05
C ARG A 161 15.87 -3.26 -22.37
N GLY A 162 15.15 -4.34 -22.17
CA GLY A 162 13.70 -4.41 -22.32
C GLY A 162 13.07 -4.69 -20.97
N LEU A 163 12.52 -3.67 -20.31
CA LEU A 163 11.71 -3.90 -19.12
C LEU A 163 10.35 -4.42 -19.57
N ARG A 164 9.87 -5.50 -18.94
CA ARG A 164 8.50 -5.96 -19.16
C ARG A 164 7.56 -4.82 -18.80
N THR A 165 6.45 -4.65 -19.52
CA THR A 165 5.26 -4.08 -18.87
C THR A 165 4.93 -5.12 -17.82
N GLN A 166 5.51 -4.89 -16.65
CA GLN A 166 5.56 -5.84 -15.55
C GLN A 166 4.14 -6.36 -15.36
N SER A 167 3.99 -7.69 -15.24
CA SER A 167 2.68 -8.34 -15.14
C SER A 167 1.76 -7.48 -14.26
N SER A 168 0.48 -7.34 -14.58
CA SER A 168 -0.41 -6.45 -13.82
C SER A 168 -0.29 -6.65 -12.29
N GLN A 169 0.15 -7.83 -11.83
CA GLN A 169 0.51 -8.14 -10.44
C GLN A 169 1.70 -7.35 -9.86
N GLU A 170 2.77 -7.11 -10.62
CA GLU A 170 3.95 -6.33 -10.19
C GLU A 170 3.64 -4.82 -10.16
N ALA A 171 2.88 -4.30 -11.13
CA ALA A 171 2.43 -2.90 -11.12
C ALA A 171 1.50 -2.62 -9.92
N ASP A 172 0.55 -3.51 -9.65
CA ASP A 172 -0.32 -3.44 -8.45
C ASP A 172 0.52 -3.49 -7.16
N GLU A 173 1.58 -4.30 -7.12
CA GLU A 173 2.46 -4.41 -5.97
C GLU A 173 3.30 -3.14 -5.76
N VAL A 174 3.84 -2.55 -6.82
CA VAL A 174 4.57 -1.28 -6.75
C VAL A 174 3.65 -0.17 -6.26
N LEU A 175 2.45 -0.05 -6.82
CA LEU A 175 1.47 0.95 -6.39
C LEU A 175 1.05 0.72 -4.93
N PHE A 176 0.81 -0.53 -4.53
CA PHE A 176 0.52 -0.87 -3.13
C PHE A 176 1.65 -0.44 -2.20
N LYS A 177 2.90 -0.80 -2.51
CA LYS A 177 4.07 -0.42 -1.71
C LYS A 177 4.25 1.10 -1.65
N GLN A 178 4.01 1.82 -2.76
CA GLN A 178 4.08 3.29 -2.77
C GLN A 178 3.05 3.91 -1.83
N LEU A 179 1.78 3.47 -1.90
CA LEU A 179 0.70 3.97 -1.07
C LEU A 179 0.92 3.62 0.41
N ASP A 180 1.31 2.38 0.70
CA ASP A 180 1.53 1.93 2.08
C ASP A 180 2.75 2.63 2.72
N ASN A 181 3.86 2.75 1.99
CA ASN A 181 5.02 3.51 2.46
C ASN A 181 4.73 5.00 2.62
N ALA A 182 3.91 5.59 1.74
CA ALA A 182 3.46 6.97 1.90
C ALA A 182 2.60 7.12 3.17
N ALA A 183 1.67 6.19 3.41
CA ALA A 183 0.85 6.19 4.63
C ALA A 183 1.72 6.10 5.90
N ILE A 184 2.65 5.14 5.97
CA ILE A 184 3.57 4.98 7.09
C ILE A 184 4.38 6.27 7.30
N ARG A 185 4.95 6.83 6.22
CA ARG A 185 5.73 8.06 6.27
C ARG A 185 4.91 9.24 6.81
N TYR A 186 3.69 9.45 6.31
CA TYR A 186 2.84 10.53 6.79
C TYR A 186 2.47 10.35 8.26
N LYS A 187 2.20 9.12 8.71
CA LYS A 187 1.89 8.80 10.10
C LYS A 187 3.08 9.03 11.02
N GLU A 188 4.20 8.36 10.77
CA GLU A 188 5.32 8.26 11.71
C GLU A 188 6.24 9.48 11.67
N ARG A 189 6.40 10.11 10.49
CA ARG A 189 7.36 11.21 10.33
C ARG A 189 6.75 12.59 10.53
N PHE A 190 5.44 12.73 10.28
CA PHE A 190 4.80 14.04 10.26
C PHE A 190 3.64 14.14 11.26
N PHE A 191 2.62 13.29 11.13
CA PHE A 191 1.41 13.37 11.94
C PHE A 191 1.67 13.10 13.43
N GLN A 192 2.17 11.91 13.78
CA GLN A 192 2.35 11.52 15.18
C GLN A 192 3.35 12.42 15.92
N PRO A 193 4.54 12.76 15.36
CA PRO A 193 5.47 13.65 16.05
C PRO A 193 4.90 15.04 16.30
N ALA A 194 4.26 15.65 15.28
CA ALA A 194 3.65 16.97 15.44
C ALA A 194 2.53 16.96 16.47
N TRP A 195 1.71 15.90 16.48
CA TRP A 195 0.62 15.76 17.42
C TRP A 195 1.11 15.56 18.86
N TYR A 196 2.04 14.64 19.10
CA TYR A 196 2.61 14.42 20.43
C TYR A 196 3.39 15.64 20.93
N LEU A 197 4.17 16.30 20.07
CA LEU A 197 4.88 17.53 20.43
C LEU A 197 3.90 18.66 20.75
N GLY A 198 2.82 18.79 19.99
CA GLY A 198 1.77 19.77 20.25
C GLY A 198 1.12 19.57 21.63
N LEU A 199 0.73 18.33 21.95
CA LEU A 199 0.16 18.00 23.27
C LEU A 199 1.18 18.22 24.41
N PHE A 200 2.44 17.86 24.19
CA PHE A 200 3.51 18.10 25.17
C PHE A 200 3.71 19.59 25.44
N LEU A 201 3.76 20.42 24.39
CA LEU A 201 3.90 21.88 24.54
C LEU A 201 2.68 22.50 25.23
N ALA A 202 1.48 21.97 25.02
CA ALA A 202 0.30 22.42 25.77
C ALA A 202 0.46 22.19 27.28
N ILE A 203 0.95 21.00 27.69
CA ILE A 203 1.23 20.69 29.10
C ILE A 203 2.33 21.61 29.64
N VAL A 204 3.41 21.80 28.90
CA VAL A 204 4.51 22.70 29.31
C VAL A 204 4.04 24.14 29.48
N GLY A 205 3.15 24.62 28.60
CA GLY A 205 2.52 25.94 28.74
C GLY A 205 1.76 26.08 30.06
N VAL A 206 0.95 25.07 30.41
CA VAL A 206 0.22 25.04 31.69
C VAL A 206 1.18 25.02 32.89
N VAL A 207 2.31 24.32 32.79
CA VAL A 207 3.32 24.31 33.86
C VAL A 207 3.91 25.71 34.07
N PHE A 208 4.24 26.44 33.00
CA PHE A 208 4.72 27.81 33.11
C PHE A 208 3.67 28.75 33.71
N PHE A 209 2.41 28.63 33.30
CA PHE A 209 1.29 29.34 33.90
C PHE A 209 1.17 29.06 35.41
N ALA A 210 1.20 27.78 35.79
CA ALA A 210 1.09 27.36 37.19
C ALA A 210 2.24 27.88 38.06
N ILE A 211 3.47 27.83 37.57
CA ILE A 211 4.65 28.37 38.27
C ILE A 211 4.56 29.89 38.40
N GLY A 212 4.13 30.59 37.35
CA GLY A 212 3.95 32.04 37.37
C GLY A 212 2.94 32.52 38.41
N LEU A 213 1.90 31.72 38.66
CA LEU A 213 0.89 31.99 39.69
C LEU A 213 1.33 31.59 41.10
N ALA A 214 2.00 30.45 41.26
CA ALA A 214 2.22 29.85 42.57
C ALA A 214 3.36 30.48 43.39
N PHE A 215 4.32 31.15 42.76
CA PHE A 215 5.52 31.68 43.43
C PHE A 215 5.45 33.21 43.58
N GLU A 216 5.04 33.68 44.76
CA GLU A 216 4.75 35.10 45.04
C GLU A 216 5.98 36.03 45.12
N GLY A 217 7.21 35.49 45.24
CA GLY A 217 8.46 36.26 45.37
C GLY A 217 9.21 36.58 44.07
N GLN A 218 8.60 36.36 42.90
CA GLN A 218 9.27 36.59 41.62
C GLN A 218 9.27 38.07 41.20
N ASN A 219 10.43 38.56 40.74
CA ASN A 219 10.57 39.87 40.11
C ASN A 219 9.64 40.02 38.89
N SER A 220 9.20 41.24 38.59
CA SER A 220 8.30 41.54 37.45
C SER A 220 8.82 41.00 36.12
N GLN A 221 10.15 41.01 35.91
CA GLN A 221 10.78 40.45 34.72
C GLN A 221 10.59 38.92 34.61
N SER A 222 10.71 38.18 35.71
CA SER A 222 10.54 36.73 35.71
C SER A 222 9.09 36.35 35.39
N LYS A 223 8.11 37.08 35.95
CA LYS A 223 6.69 36.89 35.64
C LYS A 223 6.40 37.13 34.15
N LEU A 224 6.97 38.21 33.58
CA LEU A 224 6.84 38.49 32.15
C LEU A 224 7.47 37.39 31.28
N ASN A 225 8.65 36.88 31.66
CA ASN A 225 9.31 35.80 30.93
C ASN A 225 8.47 34.51 30.98
N MET A 226 7.91 34.15 32.14
CA MET A 226 7.05 32.96 32.28
C MET A 226 5.79 33.06 31.42
N ALA A 227 5.11 34.22 31.44
CA ALA A 227 3.96 34.48 30.57
C ALA A 227 4.33 34.43 29.08
N GLY A 228 5.52 34.94 28.72
CA GLY A 228 6.05 34.84 27.36
C GLY A 228 6.26 33.40 26.91
N PHE A 229 6.85 32.55 27.77
CA PHE A 229 7.04 31.13 27.48
C PHE A 229 5.72 30.35 27.42
N GLU A 230 4.76 30.67 28.30
CA GLU A 230 3.41 30.11 28.25
C GLU A 230 2.74 30.36 26.88
N VAL A 231 2.66 31.63 26.47
CA VAL A 231 2.05 32.03 25.20
C VAL A 231 2.77 31.36 24.04
N LEU A 232 4.10 31.33 24.05
CA LEU A 232 4.88 30.67 23.01
C LEU A 232 4.54 29.18 22.90
N CYS A 233 4.48 28.46 24.03
CA CYS A 233 4.15 27.04 24.07
C CYS A 233 2.73 26.76 23.56
N ILE A 234 1.74 27.56 23.97
CA ILE A 234 0.34 27.41 23.54
C ILE A 234 0.20 27.70 22.04
N VAL A 235 0.83 28.77 21.53
CA VAL A 235 0.78 29.14 20.12
C VAL A 235 1.47 28.06 19.26
N LEU A 236 2.65 27.58 19.66
CA LEU A 236 3.34 26.51 18.95
C LEU A 236 2.55 25.19 18.99
N SER A 237 1.92 24.87 20.11
CA SER A 237 1.02 23.72 20.24
C SER A 237 -0.14 23.81 19.25
N ALA A 238 -0.82 24.96 19.20
CA ALA A 238 -1.92 25.19 18.26
C ALA A 238 -1.46 25.08 16.80
N ILE A 239 -0.29 25.63 16.47
CA ILE A 239 0.28 25.54 15.12
C ILE A 239 0.55 24.09 14.73
N LEU A 240 1.21 23.32 15.60
CA LEU A 240 1.54 21.92 15.38
C LEU A 240 0.29 21.06 15.18
N ILE A 241 -0.74 21.24 16.01
CA ILE A 241 -1.94 20.41 15.95
C ILE A 241 -2.82 20.79 14.74
N VAL A 242 -3.10 22.09 14.55
CA VAL A 242 -4.06 22.55 13.54
C VAL A 242 -3.49 22.56 12.14
N TYR A 243 -2.27 23.08 11.96
CA TYR A 243 -1.70 23.33 10.63
C TYR A 243 -0.74 22.25 10.15
N ILE A 244 -0.19 21.43 11.05
CA ILE A 244 0.76 20.36 10.67
C ILE A 244 0.10 18.99 10.85
N ALA A 245 -0.28 18.60 12.06
CA ALA A 245 -0.78 17.26 12.34
C ALA A 245 -2.05 16.93 11.54
N ARG A 246 -3.02 17.85 11.49
CA ARG A 246 -4.31 17.60 10.83
C ARG A 246 -4.20 17.37 9.31
N PRO A 247 -3.51 18.21 8.49
CA PRO A 247 -3.35 17.93 7.07
C PRO A 247 -2.59 16.63 6.77
N PHE A 248 -1.57 16.30 7.58
CA PHE A 248 -0.84 15.05 7.41
C PHE A 248 -1.64 13.82 7.84
N LYS A 249 -2.53 13.95 8.82
CA LYS A 249 -3.52 12.91 9.17
C LYS A 249 -4.42 12.60 7.99
N ASP A 250 -4.95 13.62 7.32
CA ASP A 250 -5.82 13.45 6.13
C ASP A 250 -5.06 12.71 5.02
N ARG A 251 -3.81 13.10 4.72
CA ARG A 251 -2.97 12.40 3.72
C ARG A 251 -2.64 10.97 4.11
N PHE A 252 -2.36 10.71 5.39
CA PHE A 252 -2.15 9.35 5.89
C PHE A 252 -3.38 8.48 5.63
N LEU A 253 -4.57 8.97 6.01
CA LEU A 253 -5.83 8.21 5.87
C LEU A 253 -6.15 7.92 4.40
N ASP A 254 -5.96 8.91 3.50
CA ASP A 254 -6.20 8.73 2.07
C ASP A 254 -5.28 7.66 1.45
N ASN A 255 -3.98 7.69 1.77
CA ASN A 255 -3.04 6.70 1.25
C ASN A 255 -3.28 5.32 1.87
N ARG A 256 -3.58 5.26 3.17
CA ARG A 256 -3.85 3.99 3.86
C ARG A 256 -5.10 3.31 3.29
N ARG A 257 -6.20 4.06 3.11
CA ARG A 257 -7.42 3.54 2.50
C ARG A 257 -7.19 3.00 1.08
N ASN A 258 -6.51 3.76 0.23
CA ASN A 258 -6.20 3.30 -1.14
C ASN A 258 -5.31 2.05 -1.12
N ALA A 259 -4.37 1.94 -0.18
CA ALA A 259 -3.54 0.75 0.00
C ALA A 259 -4.35 -0.47 0.45
N GLU A 260 -5.28 -0.32 1.41
CA GLU A 260 -6.18 -1.40 1.86
C GLU A 260 -7.09 -1.88 0.72
N PHE A 261 -7.68 -0.95 -0.03
CA PHE A 261 -8.51 -1.29 -1.18
C PHE A 261 -7.74 -2.08 -2.24
N LEU A 262 -6.54 -1.62 -2.59
CA LEU A 262 -5.67 -2.31 -3.54
C LEU A 262 -5.20 -3.67 -3.00
N ARG A 263 -5.01 -3.81 -1.69
CA ARG A 263 -4.70 -5.11 -1.05
C ARG A 263 -5.84 -6.10 -1.26
N THR A 264 -7.10 -5.66 -1.09
CA THR A 264 -8.27 -6.50 -1.38
C THR A 264 -8.33 -6.94 -2.83
N ILE A 265 -8.13 -6.02 -3.78
CA ILE A 265 -8.07 -6.38 -5.21
C ILE A 265 -6.99 -7.44 -5.46
N ARG A 266 -5.79 -7.27 -4.87
CA ARG A 266 -4.67 -8.21 -5.02
C ARG A 266 -4.98 -9.59 -4.46
N TRP A 267 -5.64 -9.68 -3.30
CA TRP A 267 -6.00 -10.99 -2.71
C TRP A 267 -7.01 -11.74 -3.58
N PHE A 268 -8.05 -11.08 -4.07
CA PHE A 268 -9.03 -11.70 -4.97
C PHE A 268 -8.38 -12.16 -6.29
N LYS A 269 -7.46 -11.35 -6.82
CA LYS A 269 -6.64 -11.70 -7.99
C LYS A 269 -5.76 -12.93 -7.75
N GLN A 270 -5.10 -13.03 -6.60
CA GLN A 270 -4.30 -14.20 -6.23
C GLN A 270 -5.17 -15.45 -6.02
N ALA A 271 -6.35 -15.27 -5.46
CA ALA A 271 -7.36 -16.31 -5.25
C ALA A 271 -8.06 -16.75 -6.53
N ASN A 272 -7.84 -16.08 -7.67
CA ASN A 272 -8.49 -16.38 -8.94
C ASN A 272 -10.03 -16.29 -8.90
N VAL A 273 -10.56 -15.36 -8.08
CA VAL A 273 -12.00 -15.14 -7.91
C VAL A 273 -12.37 -13.73 -8.41
N PRO A 274 -13.46 -13.57 -9.18
CA PRO A 274 -13.93 -12.24 -9.57
C PRO A 274 -14.15 -11.36 -8.35
N LEU A 275 -13.75 -10.10 -8.46
CA LEU A 275 -13.97 -9.13 -7.40
C LEU A 275 -15.44 -8.68 -7.43
N PRO A 276 -16.25 -8.92 -6.38
CA PRO A 276 -17.65 -8.51 -6.36
C PRO A 276 -17.75 -6.98 -6.31
N LEU A 277 -18.43 -6.39 -7.30
CA LEU A 277 -18.74 -4.95 -7.27
C LEU A 277 -19.78 -4.69 -6.17
N ILE A 278 -19.50 -3.68 -5.35
CA ILE A 278 -20.44 -3.18 -4.34
C ILE A 278 -21.04 -1.88 -4.87
N ASP A 279 -22.36 -1.74 -4.72
CA ASP A 279 -23.06 -0.53 -5.11
C ASP A 279 -22.63 0.62 -4.17
N THR A 280 -21.76 1.49 -4.66
CA THR A 280 -21.09 2.57 -3.90
C THR A 280 -22.03 3.71 -3.50
N ASN A 281 -23.31 3.66 -3.92
CA ASN A 281 -24.31 4.69 -3.67
C ASN A 281 -24.72 4.85 -2.20
N SER A 282 -24.46 3.88 -1.33
CA SER A 282 -24.73 4.00 0.11
C SER A 282 -23.67 4.82 0.86
N PHE A 283 -22.45 4.92 0.35
CA PHE A 283 -21.31 5.54 1.04
C PHE A 283 -20.88 6.90 0.48
N SER A 284 -21.32 7.27 -0.72
CA SER A 284 -21.06 8.61 -1.30
C SER A 284 -21.93 9.73 -0.69
N ARG A 285 -22.97 9.40 0.07
CA ARG A 285 -23.95 10.37 0.62
C ARG A 285 -23.43 11.17 1.83
N THR A 286 -22.37 10.74 2.51
CA THR A 286 -21.88 11.42 3.73
C THR A 286 -20.83 12.51 3.46
N SER A 287 -20.28 12.63 2.26
CA SER A 287 -19.14 13.54 1.99
C SER A 287 -19.41 14.71 1.03
N LYS A 288 -20.64 15.25 1.00
CA LYS A 288 -20.96 16.49 0.24
C LYS A 288 -20.00 17.67 0.48
N ARG A 289 -19.18 17.64 1.56
CA ARG A 289 -18.24 18.70 1.93
C ARG A 289 -16.80 18.56 1.39
N ARG A 290 -16.36 17.42 0.83
CA ARG A 290 -14.97 17.27 0.36
C ARG A 290 -14.87 16.50 -0.96
N LYS A 291 -14.51 17.21 -2.04
CA LYS A 291 -14.11 16.68 -3.36
C LYS A 291 -12.86 15.77 -3.34
N SER A 292 -12.16 15.63 -2.21
CA SER A 292 -10.84 14.99 -2.12
C SER A 292 -10.85 13.48 -1.80
N ILE A 293 -12.02 12.88 -1.56
CA ILE A 293 -12.11 11.51 -1.01
C ILE A 293 -12.45 10.48 -2.11
N ALA A 294 -12.22 10.80 -3.38
CA ALA A 294 -12.39 9.82 -4.47
C ALA A 294 -11.31 8.72 -4.38
N ILE A 295 -11.69 7.47 -4.62
CA ILE A 295 -10.74 6.39 -4.89
C ILE A 295 -9.92 6.80 -6.13
N ARG A 296 -8.62 6.52 -6.13
CA ARG A 296 -7.78 6.87 -7.28
C ARG A 296 -8.33 6.23 -8.57
N PRO A 297 -8.38 6.94 -9.70
CA PRO A 297 -8.94 6.41 -10.95
C PRO A 297 -8.29 5.10 -11.40
N GLU A 298 -6.98 4.97 -11.15
CA GLU A 298 -6.18 3.76 -11.40
C GLU A 298 -6.74 2.54 -10.67
N ILE A 299 -7.13 2.71 -9.41
CA ILE A 299 -7.67 1.64 -8.55
C ILE A 299 -9.11 1.29 -8.97
N THR A 300 -9.93 2.30 -9.31
CA THR A 300 -11.28 2.07 -9.84
C THR A 300 -11.26 1.35 -11.19
N ALA A 301 -10.26 1.61 -12.04
CA ALA A 301 -10.07 0.87 -13.29
C ALA A 301 -9.72 -0.59 -13.01
N LEU A 302 -8.82 -0.87 -12.07
CA LEU A 302 -8.46 -2.24 -11.67
C LEU A 302 -9.65 -3.01 -11.08
N GLU A 303 -10.49 -2.36 -10.28
CA GLU A 303 -11.70 -2.97 -9.74
C GLU A 303 -12.65 -3.42 -10.86
N LYS A 304 -12.88 -2.58 -11.88
CA LYS A 304 -13.73 -2.93 -13.02
C LYS A 304 -13.16 -4.11 -13.82
N VAL A 305 -11.85 -4.13 -14.02
CA VAL A 305 -11.15 -5.23 -14.71
C VAL A 305 -11.32 -6.54 -13.93
N MET A 306 -11.10 -6.52 -12.61
CA MET A 306 -11.24 -7.69 -11.76
C MET A 306 -12.69 -8.17 -11.58
N ALA A 307 -13.67 -7.28 -11.72
CA ALA A 307 -15.08 -7.65 -11.72
C ALA A 307 -15.51 -8.38 -12.99
N GLY A 308 -14.90 -8.06 -14.13
CA GLY A 308 -15.13 -8.73 -15.42
C GLY A 308 -14.38 -10.06 -15.58
N PHE A 309 -13.57 -10.44 -14.59
CA PHE A 309 -12.79 -11.68 -14.61
C PHE A 309 -13.69 -12.92 -14.48
N SER A 310 -13.47 -13.95 -15.30
CA SER A 310 -14.20 -15.23 -15.18
C SER A 310 -13.30 -16.28 -14.54
N ALA A 311 -13.70 -16.78 -13.36
CA ALA A 311 -12.99 -17.85 -12.68
C ALA A 311 -13.07 -19.18 -13.45
N ASN A 312 -11.98 -19.93 -13.48
CA ASN A 312 -11.96 -21.29 -14.03
C ASN A 312 -12.53 -22.29 -13.01
N PRO A 313 -13.57 -23.09 -13.34
CA PRO A 313 -14.15 -24.06 -12.41
C PRO A 313 -13.15 -25.08 -11.85
N ARG A 314 -12.05 -25.37 -12.57
CA ARG A 314 -11.02 -26.32 -12.14
C ARG A 314 -10.17 -25.81 -10.96
N ASP A 315 -10.15 -24.50 -10.72
CA ASP A 315 -9.35 -23.88 -9.65
C ASP A 315 -10.14 -23.71 -8.34
N PHE A 316 -11.36 -24.26 -8.24
CA PHE A 316 -12.27 -24.06 -7.11
C PHE A 316 -11.61 -24.31 -5.74
N ASN A 317 -10.96 -25.45 -5.56
CA ASN A 317 -10.33 -25.80 -4.28
C ASN A 317 -9.14 -24.90 -3.94
N ASP A 318 -8.36 -24.48 -4.94
CA ASP A 318 -7.24 -23.55 -4.75
C ASP A 318 -7.74 -22.15 -4.37
N SER A 319 -8.77 -21.69 -5.07
CA SER A 319 -9.45 -20.41 -4.84
C SER A 319 -10.06 -20.35 -3.44
N LYS A 320 -10.78 -21.40 -3.04
CA LYS A 320 -11.35 -21.58 -1.70
C LYS A 320 -10.27 -21.53 -0.62
N ARG A 321 -9.17 -22.28 -0.80
CA ARG A 321 -8.04 -22.30 0.14
C ARG A 321 -7.42 -20.91 0.30
N LYS A 322 -7.18 -20.19 -0.79
CA LYS A 322 -6.58 -18.85 -0.77
C LYS A 322 -7.49 -17.81 -0.12
N LEU A 323 -8.79 -17.82 -0.42
CA LEU A 323 -9.76 -16.94 0.25
C LEU A 323 -9.86 -17.24 1.75
N TRP A 324 -9.81 -18.51 2.15
CA TRP A 324 -9.81 -18.91 3.56
C TRP A 324 -8.57 -18.43 4.30
N ILE A 325 -7.37 -18.63 3.72
CA ILE A 325 -6.10 -18.13 4.28
C ILE A 325 -6.15 -16.61 4.42
N PHE A 326 -6.69 -15.93 3.41
CA PHE A 326 -6.84 -14.50 3.45
C PHE A 326 -7.77 -14.04 4.60
N ALA A 327 -8.92 -14.69 4.79
CA ALA A 327 -9.80 -14.39 5.93
C ALA A 327 -9.09 -14.64 7.28
N GLU A 328 -8.31 -15.73 7.40
CA GLU A 328 -7.50 -16.04 8.59
C GLU A 328 -6.46 -14.94 8.87
N ASP A 329 -5.74 -14.48 7.85
CA ASP A 329 -4.75 -13.40 7.99
C ASP A 329 -5.39 -12.09 8.49
N GLN A 330 -6.64 -11.80 8.08
CA GLN A 330 -7.38 -10.64 8.59
C GLN A 330 -7.84 -10.83 10.03
N ILE A 331 -8.33 -12.02 10.37
CA ILE A 331 -8.71 -12.37 11.75
C ILE A 331 -7.50 -12.20 12.68
N ASP A 332 -6.34 -12.74 12.30
CA ASP A 332 -5.09 -12.61 13.07
C ASP A 332 -4.64 -11.15 13.19
N TYR A 333 -4.76 -10.37 12.12
CA TYR A 333 -4.48 -8.93 12.15
C TYR A 333 -5.36 -8.20 13.17
N HIS A 334 -6.68 -8.41 13.13
CA HIS A 334 -7.61 -7.77 14.05
C HIS A 334 -7.36 -8.18 15.50
N GLU A 335 -7.07 -9.45 15.75
CA GLU A 335 -6.79 -9.94 17.10
C GLU A 335 -5.43 -9.45 17.62
N ARG A 336 -4.35 -9.76 16.91
CA ARG A 336 -2.99 -9.57 17.43
C ARG A 336 -2.47 -8.16 17.22
N LYS A 337 -2.75 -7.52 16.08
CA LYS A 337 -2.18 -6.23 15.71
C LYS A 337 -3.08 -5.04 16.02
N ARG A 338 -4.40 -5.24 16.14
CA ARG A 338 -5.35 -4.17 16.46
C ARG A 338 -5.87 -4.26 17.91
N LEU A 339 -6.53 -5.35 18.28
CA LEU A 339 -7.24 -5.46 19.57
C LEU A 339 -6.29 -5.51 20.77
N ARG A 340 -5.37 -6.49 20.85
CA ARG A 340 -4.48 -6.66 22.00
C ARG A 340 -3.64 -5.41 22.33
N PRO A 341 -3.03 -4.70 21.35
CA PRO A 341 -2.28 -3.49 21.63
C PRO A 341 -3.16 -2.34 22.12
N LEU A 342 -4.38 -2.18 21.57
CA LEU A 342 -5.34 -1.16 22.01
C LEU A 342 -5.77 -1.41 23.46
N GLN A 343 -6.17 -2.64 23.79
CA GLN A 343 -6.54 -3.02 25.15
C GLN A 343 -5.39 -2.78 26.15
N THR A 344 -4.15 -3.07 25.73
CA THR A 344 -2.97 -2.83 26.57
C THR A 344 -2.72 -1.33 26.80
N LYS A 345 -2.84 -0.51 25.74
CA LYS A 345 -2.70 0.95 25.83
C LYS A 345 -3.78 1.56 26.72
N GLU A 346 -5.03 1.14 26.53
CA GLU A 346 -6.15 1.63 27.32
C GLU A 346 -5.97 1.31 28.80
N LYS A 347 -5.61 0.05 29.14
CA LYS A 347 -5.32 -0.33 30.53
C LYS A 347 -4.23 0.53 31.16
N ARG A 348 -3.13 0.79 30.43
CA ARG A 348 -2.04 1.64 30.92
C ARG A 348 -2.49 3.08 31.17
N ILE A 349 -3.25 3.66 30.25
CA ILE A 349 -3.73 5.04 30.38
C ILE A 349 -4.77 5.15 31.48
N HIS A 350 -5.66 4.17 31.62
CA HIS A 350 -6.60 4.11 32.73
C HIS A 350 -5.89 4.05 34.09
N GLN A 351 -4.82 3.25 34.21
CA GLN A 351 -3.98 3.21 35.41
C GLN A 351 -3.30 4.55 35.70
N ILE A 352 -2.78 5.24 34.66
CA ILE A 352 -2.18 6.57 34.80
C ILE A 352 -3.23 7.59 35.25
N LEU A 353 -4.39 7.63 34.60
CA LEU A 353 -5.50 8.54 34.96
C LEU A 353 -5.96 8.29 36.40
N TYR A 354 -6.11 7.03 36.81
CA TYR A 354 -6.44 6.67 38.19
C TYR A 354 -5.37 7.15 39.19
N GLY A 355 -4.09 6.97 38.86
CA GLY A 355 -2.98 7.48 39.65
C GLY A 355 -2.99 9.02 39.76
N LEU A 356 -3.24 9.73 38.66
CA LEU A 356 -3.36 11.19 38.64
C LEU A 356 -4.51 11.67 39.53
N THR A 357 -5.66 10.98 39.52
CA THR A 357 -6.78 11.29 40.41
C THR A 357 -6.39 11.18 41.88
N TRP A 358 -5.64 10.14 42.27
CA TRP A 358 -5.13 10.01 43.64
C TRP A 358 -4.11 11.09 44.00
N VAL A 359 -3.19 11.41 43.09
CA VAL A 359 -2.23 12.52 43.31
C VAL A 359 -2.98 13.83 43.52
N PHE A 360 -4.03 14.08 42.75
CA PHE A 360 -4.88 15.27 42.90
C PHE A 360 -5.57 15.31 44.26
N TYR A 361 -6.26 14.24 44.67
CA TYR A 361 -6.92 14.17 45.97
C TYR A 361 -5.94 14.28 47.13
N LEU A 362 -4.80 13.59 47.06
CA LEU A 362 -3.76 13.68 48.08
C LEU A 362 -3.21 15.11 48.17
N SER A 363 -3.01 15.79 47.04
CA SER A 363 -2.54 17.19 47.01
C SER A 363 -3.55 18.14 47.63
N ILE A 364 -4.85 17.97 47.34
CA ILE A 364 -5.93 18.77 47.96
C ILE A 364 -5.98 18.51 49.47
N SER A 365 -6.03 17.25 49.88
CA SER A 365 -6.12 16.89 51.30
C SER A 365 -4.91 17.38 52.08
N PHE A 366 -3.70 17.24 51.52
CA PHE A 366 -2.48 17.71 52.16
C PHE A 366 -2.45 19.24 52.26
N LYS A 367 -2.85 19.96 51.21
CA LYS A 367 -3.02 21.42 51.26
C LYS A 367 -4.03 21.83 52.33
N MET A 368 -5.18 21.17 52.39
CA MET A 368 -6.22 21.45 53.40
C MET A 368 -5.70 21.27 54.82
N VAL A 369 -4.93 20.19 55.09
CA VAL A 369 -4.31 19.96 56.40
C VAL A 369 -3.33 21.08 56.78
N ILE A 370 -2.49 21.50 55.83
CA ILE A 370 -1.54 22.61 56.04
C ILE A 370 -2.28 23.90 56.38
N GLU A 371 -3.33 24.24 55.64
CA GLU A 371 -4.14 25.45 55.86
C GLU A 371 -4.88 25.42 57.21
N ILE A 372 -5.45 24.27 57.59
CA ILE A 372 -6.08 24.09 58.91
C ILE A 372 -5.05 24.28 60.02
N PHE A 373 -3.86 23.70 59.87
CA PHE A 373 -2.80 23.83 60.86
C PHE A 373 -2.35 25.29 61.00
N HIS A 374 -2.16 25.99 59.89
CA HIS A 374 -1.84 27.41 59.88
C HIS A 374 -2.91 28.25 60.60
N PHE A 375 -4.19 28.03 60.28
CA PHE A 375 -5.32 28.72 60.91
C PHE A 375 -5.40 28.47 62.43
N LEU A 376 -5.21 27.22 62.87
CA LEU A 376 -5.25 26.87 64.30
C LEU A 376 -4.06 27.45 65.08
N HIS A 377 -2.87 27.47 64.48
CA HIS A 377 -1.69 28.10 65.06
C HIS A 377 -1.86 29.61 65.20
N GLU A 378 -2.40 30.29 64.17
CA GLU A 378 -2.71 31.72 64.20
C GLU A 378 -3.72 32.07 65.32
N LYS A 379 -4.71 31.19 65.54
CA LYS A 379 -5.71 31.33 66.62
C LYS A 379 -5.16 31.01 68.03
N LYS A 380 -3.85 30.81 68.19
CA LYS A 380 -3.14 30.52 69.46
C LYS A 380 -3.66 29.30 70.22
N TRP A 381 -4.18 28.29 69.51
CA TRP A 381 -4.37 26.98 70.11
C TRP A 381 -2.99 26.36 70.30
N HIS A 382 -2.65 25.92 71.52
CA HIS A 382 -1.31 25.43 71.93
C HIS A 382 -0.85 24.18 71.17
N LEU A 383 -0.65 24.28 69.86
CA LEU A 383 -0.14 23.23 68.98
C LEU A 383 1.38 23.36 68.85
N PRO A 384 2.13 22.25 68.93
CA PRO A 384 3.57 22.26 68.69
C PRO A 384 3.86 22.68 67.25
N HIS A 385 4.90 23.50 67.02
CA HIS A 385 5.27 23.99 65.69
C HIS A 385 5.48 22.82 64.71
N LEU A 386 4.88 22.90 63.52
CA LEU A 386 5.13 21.91 62.47
C LEU A 386 6.61 22.03 62.04
N PRO A 387 7.39 20.93 61.99
CA PRO A 387 8.79 20.96 61.57
C PRO A 387 8.97 21.15 60.04
N LEU A 388 7.94 21.60 59.34
CA LEU A 388 7.90 21.76 57.89
C LEU A 388 7.78 23.25 57.54
N ASP A 389 8.61 23.69 56.59
CA ASP A 389 8.52 25.03 56.03
C ASP A 389 7.31 25.12 55.09
N ILE A 390 6.18 25.55 55.65
CA ILE A 390 4.88 25.65 54.96
C ILE A 390 4.98 26.58 53.74
N ASN A 391 5.74 27.67 53.85
CA ASN A 391 5.92 28.65 52.78
C ASN A 391 6.71 28.09 51.60
N LEU A 392 7.59 27.11 51.86
CA LEU A 392 8.31 26.39 50.81
C LEU A 392 7.38 25.41 50.08
N LEU A 393 6.45 24.74 50.77
CA LEU A 393 5.65 23.65 50.19
C LEU A 393 4.38 24.10 49.45
N LEU A 394 3.72 25.15 49.92
CA LEU A 394 2.47 25.66 49.35
C LEU A 394 2.54 25.96 47.83
N PRO A 395 3.61 26.60 47.30
CA PRO A 395 3.75 26.85 45.87
C PRO A 395 3.74 25.56 45.03
N TYR A 396 4.44 24.52 45.47
CA TYR A 396 4.50 23.25 44.75
C TYR A 396 3.15 22.53 44.74
N LEU A 397 2.41 22.57 45.85
CA LEU A 397 1.04 22.02 45.91
C LEU A 397 0.11 22.77 44.96
N ASN A 398 0.18 24.12 44.93
CA ASN A 398 -0.61 24.91 43.99
C ASN A 398 -0.27 24.58 42.53
N VAL A 399 1.01 24.37 42.20
CA VAL A 399 1.41 23.90 40.86
C VAL A 399 0.80 22.53 40.54
N LEU A 400 0.89 21.57 41.45
CA LEU A 400 0.30 20.23 41.26
C LEU A 400 -1.22 20.31 41.05
N LEU A 401 -1.93 21.15 41.81
CA LEU A 401 -3.37 21.33 41.70
C LEU A 401 -3.82 21.93 40.34
N ILE A 402 -2.95 22.66 39.65
CA ILE A 402 -3.22 23.21 38.31
C ILE A 402 -2.79 22.23 37.21
N VAL A 403 -1.60 21.64 37.35
CA VAL A 403 -0.99 20.82 36.31
C VAL A 403 -1.65 19.44 36.22
N VAL A 404 -1.96 18.79 37.35
CA VAL A 404 -2.51 17.42 37.36
C VAL A 404 -3.86 17.33 36.61
N PRO A 405 -4.86 18.20 36.85
CA PRO A 405 -6.10 18.19 36.08
C PRO A 405 -5.89 18.45 34.58
N SER A 406 -4.91 19.29 34.24
CA SER A 406 -4.61 19.63 32.84
C SER A 406 -3.97 18.46 32.11
N VAL A 407 -3.01 17.77 32.74
CA VAL A 407 -2.43 16.52 32.22
C VAL A 407 -3.50 15.44 32.09
N PHE A 408 -4.38 15.33 33.09
CA PHE A 408 -5.53 14.41 33.04
C PHE A 408 -6.41 14.70 31.82
N ALA A 409 -6.82 15.96 31.62
CA ALA A 409 -7.65 16.37 30.51
C ALA A 409 -6.99 16.10 29.15
N VAL A 410 -5.68 16.30 29.02
CA VAL A 410 -4.92 15.98 27.80
C VAL A 410 -4.91 14.48 27.53
N LEU A 411 -4.60 13.64 28.52
CA LEU A 411 -4.57 12.19 28.38
C LEU A 411 -5.96 11.62 28.08
N GLU A 412 -7.00 12.19 28.70
CA GLU A 412 -8.39 11.83 28.42
C GLU A 412 -8.81 12.26 27.02
N SER A 413 -8.34 13.43 26.57
CA SER A 413 -8.52 13.89 25.18
C SER A 413 -7.83 12.97 24.18
N VAL A 414 -6.64 12.44 24.50
CA VAL A 414 -5.94 11.43 23.68
C VAL A 414 -6.79 10.16 23.57
N ARG A 415 -7.30 9.67 24.71
CA ARG A 415 -8.15 8.47 24.78
C ARG A 415 -9.43 8.64 23.95
N ALA A 416 -10.09 9.79 24.08
CA ALA A 416 -11.31 10.11 23.34
C ALA A 416 -11.05 10.34 21.84
N PHE A 417 -10.00 11.10 21.50
CA PHE A 417 -9.67 11.45 20.11
C PHE A 417 -9.20 10.25 19.28
N GLU A 418 -8.48 9.32 19.90
CA GLU A 418 -8.12 8.06 19.24
C GLU A 418 -9.27 7.04 19.25
N GLU A 419 -10.45 7.38 19.79
CA GLU A 419 -11.68 6.56 19.80
C GLU A 419 -11.40 5.10 20.20
N TRP A 420 -10.60 4.86 21.25
CA TRP A 420 -10.08 3.52 21.54
C TRP A 420 -11.16 2.47 21.80
N GLU A 421 -12.16 2.80 22.59
CA GLU A 421 -13.28 1.92 22.93
C GLU A 421 -14.04 1.50 21.67
N ARG A 422 -14.50 2.49 20.88
CA ARG A 422 -15.12 2.26 19.58
C ARG A 422 -14.23 1.44 18.64
N ASN A 423 -12.92 1.70 18.62
CA ASN A 423 -11.97 0.98 17.78
C ASN A 423 -11.80 -0.49 18.18
N GLN A 424 -11.95 -0.79 19.48
CA GLN A 424 -11.96 -2.15 19.99
C GLN A 424 -13.26 -2.84 19.63
N ASP A 425 -14.42 -2.23 19.89
CA ASP A 425 -15.73 -2.76 19.51
C ASP A 425 -15.82 -3.07 18.02
N GLU A 426 -15.35 -2.15 17.17
CA GLU A 426 -15.30 -2.35 15.72
C GLU A 426 -14.37 -3.50 15.34
N ALA A 427 -13.23 -3.67 16.03
CA ALA A 427 -12.30 -4.76 15.76
C ALA A 427 -12.85 -6.13 16.21
N GLU A 428 -13.53 -6.19 17.35
CA GLU A 428 -14.20 -7.42 17.83
C GLU A 428 -15.35 -7.81 16.92
N LYS A 429 -16.20 -6.84 16.54
CA LYS A 429 -17.28 -7.07 15.57
C LYS A 429 -16.74 -7.56 14.23
N MET A 430 -15.70 -6.90 13.71
CA MET A 430 -15.06 -7.29 12.44
C MET A 430 -14.49 -8.71 12.52
N LYS A 431 -13.83 -9.06 13.62
CA LYS A 431 -13.33 -10.42 13.87
C LYS A 431 -14.48 -11.44 13.84
N GLY A 432 -15.61 -11.14 14.50
CA GLY A 432 -16.79 -12.00 14.49
C GLY A 432 -17.36 -12.20 13.09
N GLU A 433 -17.56 -11.11 12.33
CA GLU A 433 -18.05 -11.17 10.94
C GLU A 433 -17.07 -11.95 10.03
N LEU A 434 -15.76 -11.77 10.19
CA LEU A 434 -14.74 -12.49 9.41
C LEU A 434 -14.71 -13.99 9.74
N LEU A 435 -14.87 -14.38 11.01
CA LEU A 435 -14.97 -15.79 11.42
C LEU A 435 -16.19 -16.48 10.80
N GLU A 436 -17.33 -15.79 10.76
CA GLU A 436 -18.54 -16.30 10.12
C GLU A 436 -18.32 -16.51 8.61
N VAL A 437 -17.75 -15.51 7.93
CA VAL A 437 -17.41 -15.59 6.51
C VAL A 437 -16.39 -16.68 6.23
N GLN A 438 -15.37 -16.84 7.07
CA GLN A 438 -14.37 -17.89 6.95
C GLN A 438 -15.03 -19.28 7.03
N ASN A 439 -15.97 -19.46 7.96
CA ASN A 439 -16.74 -20.69 8.06
C ASN A 439 -17.61 -20.92 6.80
N GLN A 440 -18.25 -19.88 6.27
CA GLN A 440 -18.99 -19.96 5.01
C GLN A 440 -18.11 -20.37 3.82
N ILE A 441 -16.89 -19.83 3.73
CA ILE A 441 -15.90 -20.26 2.73
C ILE A 441 -15.54 -21.73 2.92
N PHE A 442 -15.34 -22.16 4.17
CA PHE A 442 -14.98 -23.55 4.50
C PHE A 442 -16.07 -24.56 4.11
N ILE A 443 -17.36 -24.25 4.34
CA ILE A 443 -18.48 -25.15 3.99
C ILE A 443 -18.91 -25.07 2.51
N SER A 444 -18.40 -24.08 1.75
CA SER A 444 -18.75 -23.90 0.34
C SER A 444 -18.31 -25.11 -0.50
N ASN A 445 -19.23 -25.74 -1.23
CA ASN A 445 -18.98 -26.95 -2.01
C ASN A 445 -19.10 -26.73 -3.54
N GLU A 446 -19.59 -25.55 -3.96
CA GLU A 446 -19.80 -25.18 -5.35
C GLU A 446 -19.38 -23.73 -5.62
N ALA A 447 -19.10 -23.39 -6.88
CA ALA A 447 -18.62 -22.06 -7.27
C ALA A 447 -19.59 -20.92 -6.92
N SER A 448 -20.90 -21.17 -7.00
CA SER A 448 -21.97 -20.26 -6.57
C SER A 448 -21.90 -19.95 -5.07
N SER A 449 -21.77 -20.98 -4.22
CA SER A 449 -21.64 -20.82 -2.77
C SER A 449 -20.39 -20.04 -2.37
N LEU A 450 -19.26 -20.30 -3.05
CA LEU A 450 -18.01 -19.56 -2.84
C LEU A 450 -18.11 -18.11 -3.33
N ALA A 451 -18.82 -17.85 -4.44
CA ALA A 451 -19.06 -16.49 -4.91
C ALA A 451 -19.87 -15.67 -3.90
N ILE A 452 -20.90 -16.25 -3.27
CA ILE A 452 -21.67 -15.60 -2.20
C ILE A 452 -20.76 -15.29 -1.01
N ALA A 453 -19.99 -16.27 -0.53
CA ALA A 453 -19.07 -16.07 0.58
C ALA A 453 -18.00 -14.99 0.27
N SER A 454 -17.48 -14.98 -0.96
CA SER A 454 -16.53 -13.96 -1.43
C SER A 454 -17.13 -12.55 -1.48
N ARG A 455 -18.43 -12.44 -1.80
CA ARG A 455 -19.17 -11.17 -1.77
C ARG A 455 -19.36 -10.67 -0.35
N ILE A 456 -19.71 -11.55 0.58
CA ILE A 456 -19.83 -11.19 1.99
C ILE A 456 -18.46 -10.78 2.53
N LEU A 457 -17.39 -11.52 2.22
CA LEU A 457 -16.02 -11.14 2.55
C LEU A 457 -15.67 -9.74 2.05
N ARG A 458 -15.92 -9.47 0.77
CA ARG A 458 -15.69 -8.15 0.15
C ARG A 458 -16.49 -7.06 0.84
N MET A 459 -17.75 -7.30 1.19
CA MET A 459 -18.58 -6.35 1.93
C MET A 459 -18.05 -6.07 3.33
N THR A 460 -17.61 -7.11 4.06
CA THR A 460 -17.03 -6.98 5.40
C THR A 460 -15.76 -6.13 5.37
N LEU A 461 -14.88 -6.35 4.39
CA LEU A 461 -13.66 -5.54 4.21
C LEU A 461 -13.97 -4.09 3.80
N GLU A 462 -14.99 -3.87 2.97
CA GLU A 462 -15.38 -2.50 2.59
C GLU A 462 -16.05 -1.74 3.73
N LYS A 463 -16.79 -2.40 4.64
CA LYS A 463 -17.25 -1.77 5.88
C LYS A 463 -16.08 -1.26 6.72
N GLU A 464 -14.97 -2.01 6.76
CA GLU A 464 -13.77 -1.54 7.44
C GLU A 464 -13.20 -0.30 6.73
N ASN A 465 -13.01 -0.38 5.42
CA ASN A 465 -12.48 0.73 4.61
C ASN A 465 -13.33 1.99 4.72
N SER A 466 -14.66 1.85 4.82
CA SER A 466 -15.57 2.99 4.96
C SER A 466 -15.61 3.55 6.38
N ALA A 467 -15.43 2.72 7.42
CA ALA A 467 -15.26 3.21 8.79
C ALA A 467 -14.04 4.12 8.91
N TRP A 468 -12.96 3.85 8.17
CA TRP A 468 -11.82 4.78 8.08
C TRP A 468 -12.19 6.13 7.44
N THR A 469 -13.10 6.15 6.46
CA THR A 469 -13.58 7.39 5.83
C THR A 469 -14.56 8.17 6.70
N ASP A 470 -15.45 7.50 7.43
CA ASP A 470 -16.42 8.17 8.31
C ASP A 470 -15.73 8.83 9.51
N ARG A 471 -14.60 8.28 9.98
CA ARG A 471 -13.72 8.93 10.97
C ARG A 471 -13.15 10.28 10.50
N VAL A 472 -13.04 10.50 9.19
CA VAL A 472 -12.64 11.80 8.63
C VAL A 472 -13.78 12.83 8.76
N ALA A 473 -15.04 12.36 8.73
CA ALA A 473 -16.22 13.20 8.79
C ALA A 473 -16.66 13.54 10.22
N SER A 474 -16.48 12.64 11.20
CA SER A 474 -16.93 12.82 12.59
C SER A 474 -16.03 13.74 13.44
N LEU A 475 -14.74 13.86 13.11
CA LEU A 475 -13.76 14.62 13.91
C LEU A 475 -13.65 16.11 13.56
N THR A 476 -14.58 16.65 12.78
CA THR A 476 -14.87 18.10 12.78
C THR A 476 -15.90 18.37 13.87
N PRO A 477 -15.54 18.99 15.01
CA PRO A 477 -16.55 19.73 15.74
C PRO A 477 -17.15 20.72 14.74
N GLY A 478 -18.47 20.75 14.65
CA GLY A 478 -19.15 21.89 14.06
C GLY A 478 -18.60 23.12 14.78
N VAL A 479 -17.83 23.94 14.07
CA VAL A 479 -17.61 25.32 14.46
C VAL A 479 -18.98 25.98 14.28
N HIS A 480 -19.84 25.78 15.29
CA HIS A 480 -20.85 26.75 15.62
C HIS A 480 -20.09 27.88 16.32
N ILE A 481 -19.76 28.89 15.52
CA ILE A 481 -19.57 30.26 16.05
C ILE A 481 -20.91 30.68 16.67
#